data_AF-R7TK05-F1
#
_entry.id   AF-R7TK05-F1
#
_cell.length_a   1.000
_cell.length_b   1.000
_cell.length_c   1.000
_cell.angle_alpha   90.00
_cell.angle_beta   90.00
_cell.angle_gamma   90.00
#
_symmetry.space_group_name_H-M   'P 1'
#
loop_
_entity.id
_entity.type
_entity.pdbx_description
1 polymer ?
#
loop_
_entity_poly.entity_id
_entity_poly.type
_entity_poly.pdbx_seq_one_letter_code
_entity_poly.pdbx_strand_id
1 'polypeptide(L)'
;MDSILLFNVLRCSLDHKYESLQSKFSNGTEDISDIRGWRDDMRFLYHLTRVMRFYEEKKRFPRVQLKKIPDISNTRWNSRAILALLSFILMPKTRKKLNTVGSFISNAWADHWFADQKYCINDDEELEEALQPYDSALACPRRHRSREDSIIAIPRSNQYCERAMKVMQEKHPACMKNSNVSLRIFWQ
;
A
#
# COMPACT_ATOMS: atom_id res chain seq x y z
N MET A 1 1.49 14.87 9.39
CA MET A 1 1.89 13.62 10.07
C MET A 1 2.81 12.87 9.13
N ASP A 2 4.09 12.75 9.46
CA ASP A 2 5.11 12.27 8.51
C ASP A 2 4.90 10.78 8.19
N SER A 3 4.51 10.50 6.94
CA SER A 3 4.28 9.15 6.42
C SER A 3 5.48 8.23 6.60
N ILE A 4 6.69 8.79 6.66
CA ILE A 4 7.95 8.08 6.90
C ILE A 4 8.07 7.64 8.37
N LEU A 5 7.65 8.49 9.32
CA LEU A 5 7.65 8.14 10.74
C LEU A 5 6.66 7.00 11.02
N LEU A 6 5.47 7.06 10.42
CA LEU A 6 4.48 5.99 10.50
C LEU A 6 5.01 4.69 9.89
N PHE A 7 5.63 4.75 8.72
CA PHE A 7 6.21 3.57 8.07
C PHE A 7 7.29 2.90 8.93
N ASN A 8 8.23 3.69 9.47
CA ASN A 8 9.31 3.14 10.31
C ASN A 8 8.76 2.51 11.58
N VAL A 9 7.76 3.14 12.22
CA VAL A 9 7.09 2.59 13.41
C VAL A 9 6.37 1.28 13.09
N LEU A 10 5.65 1.22 11.98
CA LEU A 10 4.94 0.01 11.57
C LEU A 10 5.92 -1.10 11.21
N ARG A 11 6.97 -0.81 10.44
CA ARG A 11 8.02 -1.77 10.09
C ARG A 11 8.66 -2.38 11.33
N CYS A 12 9.19 -1.56 12.24
CA CYS A 12 9.79 -2.06 13.48
C CYS A 12 8.79 -2.87 14.33
N SER A 13 7.54 -2.44 14.40
CA SER A 13 6.51 -3.16 15.16
C SER A 13 6.16 -4.51 14.54
N LEU A 14 6.11 -4.59 13.22
CA LEU A 14 5.75 -5.80 12.48
C LEU A 14 6.93 -6.78 12.47
N ASP A 15 8.13 -6.34 12.09
CA ASP A 15 9.32 -7.21 11.94
C ASP A 15 9.65 -7.96 13.24
N HIS A 16 9.61 -7.29 14.39
CA HIS A 16 9.92 -7.91 15.68
C HIS A 16 8.82 -8.83 16.23
N LYS A 17 7.60 -8.76 15.69
CA LYS A 17 6.44 -9.44 16.26
C LYS A 17 5.68 -10.28 15.25
N TYR A 18 6.13 -10.35 14.00
CA TYR A 18 5.34 -10.88 12.89
C TYR A 18 4.89 -12.31 13.15
N GLU A 19 5.80 -13.20 13.53
CA GLU A 19 5.48 -14.60 13.82
C GLU A 19 4.49 -14.75 14.98
N SER A 20 4.64 -13.92 16.02
CA SER A 20 3.70 -13.91 17.15
C SER A 20 2.34 -13.35 16.77
N LEU A 21 2.29 -12.32 15.92
CA LEU A 21 1.05 -11.73 15.42
C LEU A 21 0.33 -12.68 14.47
N GLN A 22 1.08 -13.36 13.60
CA GLN A 22 0.58 -14.36 12.67
C GLN A 22 -0.02 -15.56 13.41
N SER A 23 0.66 -16.08 14.43
CA SER A 23 0.15 -17.23 15.22
C SER A 23 -1.09 -16.88 16.04
N LYS A 24 -1.24 -15.62 16.46
CA LYS A 24 -2.43 -15.13 17.20
C LYS A 24 -3.56 -14.65 16.30
N PHE A 25 -3.34 -14.54 15.00
CA PHE A 25 -4.34 -14.06 14.07
C PHE A 25 -5.41 -15.14 13.83
N SER A 26 -6.65 -14.84 14.22
CA SER A 26 -7.79 -15.70 13.92
C SER A 26 -8.14 -15.56 12.44
N ASN A 27 -7.77 -16.56 11.65
CA ASN A 27 -7.92 -16.54 10.20
C ASN A 27 -9.36 -16.93 9.80
N GLY A 28 -9.89 -16.27 8.77
CA GLY A 28 -11.17 -16.65 8.19
C GLY A 28 -11.08 -17.94 7.37
N THR A 29 -12.23 -18.42 6.91
CA THR A 29 -12.33 -19.66 6.12
C THR A 29 -12.62 -19.41 4.65
N GLU A 30 -13.19 -18.26 4.29
CA GLU A 30 -13.53 -17.95 2.90
C GLU A 30 -12.29 -17.76 2.06
N ASP A 31 -12.21 -18.51 0.96
CA ASP A 31 -11.15 -18.35 -0.01
C ASP A 31 -11.46 -17.19 -0.96
N ILE A 32 -10.50 -16.29 -1.10
CA ILE A 32 -10.52 -15.15 -2.02
C ILE A 32 -9.28 -15.17 -2.93
N SER A 33 -8.66 -16.34 -3.06
CA SER A 33 -7.47 -16.56 -3.87
C SER A 33 -7.70 -16.17 -5.33
N ASP A 34 -6.63 -15.65 -5.95
CA ASP A 34 -6.58 -15.36 -7.37
C ASP A 34 -5.43 -16.15 -8.01
N ILE A 35 -5.66 -16.64 -9.23
CA ILE A 35 -4.78 -17.57 -9.97
C ILE A 35 -3.93 -16.83 -11.02
N ARG A 36 -3.97 -15.48 -11.04
CA ARG A 36 -3.16 -14.70 -11.98
C ARG A 36 -1.67 -15.02 -11.87
N GLY A 37 -1.01 -15.15 -13.02
CA GLY A 37 0.41 -15.49 -13.18
C GLY A 37 1.41 -14.40 -12.74
N TRP A 38 1.09 -13.64 -11.70
CA TRP A 38 1.94 -12.55 -11.22
C TRP A 38 3.13 -13.06 -10.40
N ARG A 39 4.19 -12.24 -10.33
CA ARG A 39 5.31 -12.42 -9.39
C ARG A 39 4.81 -12.49 -7.96
N ASP A 40 5.53 -13.19 -7.09
CA ASP A 40 5.09 -13.50 -5.74
C ASP A 40 4.78 -12.28 -4.87
N ASP A 41 5.56 -11.21 -4.99
CA ASP A 41 5.37 -9.96 -4.25
C ASP A 41 4.09 -9.22 -4.67
N MET A 42 3.87 -9.14 -5.99
CA MET A 42 2.67 -8.54 -6.58
C MET A 42 1.42 -9.36 -6.27
N ARG A 43 1.53 -10.70 -6.35
CA ARG A 43 0.43 -11.61 -5.99
C ARG A 43 0.06 -11.48 -4.52
N PHE A 44 1.07 -11.38 -3.64
CA PHE A 44 0.83 -11.19 -2.22
C PHE A 44 0.20 -9.83 -1.91
N LEU A 45 0.73 -8.75 -2.48
CA LEU A 45 0.14 -7.42 -2.34
C LEU A 45 -1.32 -7.41 -2.80
N TYR A 46 -1.61 -7.98 -3.97
CA TYR A 46 -2.98 -8.06 -4.47
C TYR A 46 -3.90 -8.88 -3.57
N HIS A 47 -3.42 -10.01 -3.05
CA HIS A 47 -4.17 -10.78 -2.06
C HIS A 47 -4.55 -9.89 -0.87
N LEU A 48 -3.63 -9.07 -0.36
CA LEU A 48 -3.90 -8.18 0.75
C LEU A 48 -4.91 -7.07 0.41
N THR A 49 -4.93 -6.54 -0.81
CA THR A 49 -5.96 -5.55 -1.21
C THR A 49 -7.34 -6.20 -1.25
N ARG A 50 -7.44 -7.43 -1.76
CA ARG A 50 -8.68 -8.23 -1.75
C ARG A 50 -9.17 -8.53 -0.32
N VAL A 51 -8.26 -8.87 0.59
CA VAL A 51 -8.56 -9.07 2.01
C VAL A 51 -9.16 -7.80 2.63
N MET A 52 -8.59 -6.63 2.33
CA MET A 52 -9.09 -5.36 2.85
C MET A 52 -10.48 -5.04 2.32
N ARG A 53 -10.72 -5.15 1.00
CA ARG A 53 -12.07 -4.94 0.42
C ARG A 53 -13.11 -5.88 1.05
N PHE A 54 -12.76 -7.16 1.20
CA PHE A 54 -13.65 -8.11 1.88
C PHE A 54 -13.95 -7.69 3.32
N TYR A 55 -12.96 -7.22 4.06
CA TYR A 55 -13.17 -6.71 5.42
C TYR A 55 -14.05 -5.45 5.43
N GLU A 56 -13.87 -4.53 4.48
CA GLU A 56 -14.72 -3.34 4.36
C GLU A 56 -16.20 -3.70 4.17
N GLU A 57 -16.49 -4.70 3.35
CA GLU A 57 -17.85 -5.18 3.09
C GLU A 57 -18.43 -6.03 4.23
N LYS A 58 -17.66 -7.02 4.72
CA LYS A 58 -18.16 -8.08 5.61
C LYS A 58 -17.84 -7.87 7.08
N LYS A 59 -16.99 -6.88 7.39
CA LYS A 59 -16.48 -6.57 8.75
C LYS A 59 -15.82 -7.75 9.46
N ARG A 60 -15.32 -8.72 8.69
CA ARG A 60 -14.57 -9.90 9.14
C ARG A 60 -13.52 -10.25 8.09
N PHE A 61 -12.45 -10.92 8.50
CA PHE A 61 -11.41 -11.33 7.56
C PHE A 61 -11.80 -12.63 6.85
N PRO A 62 -11.50 -12.75 5.55
CA PRO A 62 -11.51 -14.04 4.85
C PRO A 62 -10.24 -14.82 5.23
N ARG A 63 -9.98 -15.93 4.54
CA ARG A 63 -8.71 -16.64 4.64
C ARG A 63 -7.57 -15.76 4.11
N VAL A 64 -6.69 -15.33 5.00
CA VAL A 64 -5.49 -14.55 4.70
C VAL A 64 -4.31 -15.50 4.49
N GLN A 65 -3.72 -15.48 3.29
CA GLN A 65 -2.52 -16.25 2.96
C GLN A 65 -1.27 -15.50 3.43
N LEU A 66 -1.06 -15.47 4.76
CA LEU A 66 0.10 -14.82 5.36
C LEU A 66 1.39 -15.54 4.93
N LYS A 67 2.19 -14.88 4.08
CA LYS A 67 3.52 -15.34 3.67
C LYS A 67 4.60 -14.79 4.60
N LYS A 68 5.84 -15.27 4.47
CA LYS A 68 7.00 -14.56 5.03
C LYS A 68 6.98 -13.12 4.51
N ILE A 69 7.19 -12.15 5.40
CA ILE A 69 7.32 -10.75 4.98
C ILE A 69 8.41 -10.68 3.89
N PRO A 70 8.12 -10.17 2.68
CA PRO A 70 9.14 -9.97 1.64
C PRO A 70 10.18 -8.98 2.14
N ASP A 71 11.45 -9.06 1.71
CA ASP A 71 12.46 -8.06 2.10
C ASP A 71 11.96 -6.63 1.86
N ILE A 72 11.61 -5.96 2.96
CA ILE A 72 10.93 -4.68 2.92
C ILE A 72 11.98 -3.60 2.71
N SER A 73 12.15 -3.20 1.46
CA SER A 73 12.82 -1.94 1.18
C SER A 73 11.88 -0.78 1.48
N ASN A 74 12.32 0.16 2.32
CA ASN A 74 11.63 1.44 2.50
C ASN A 74 11.52 2.23 1.17
N THR A 75 12.34 1.93 0.16
CA THR A 75 12.30 2.66 -1.12
C THR A 75 11.22 2.14 -2.09
N ARG A 76 10.58 0.99 -1.82
CA ARG A 76 9.63 0.34 -2.75
C ARG A 76 8.17 0.47 -2.27
N TRP A 77 7.28 0.94 -3.16
CA TRP A 77 5.86 1.17 -2.86
C TRP A 77 5.11 -0.09 -2.47
N ASN A 78 5.35 -1.19 -3.18
CA ASN A 78 4.75 -2.48 -2.85
C ASN A 78 5.06 -2.88 -1.41
N SER A 79 6.30 -2.69 -0.96
CA SER A 79 6.70 -2.99 0.42
C SER A 79 5.97 -2.11 1.44
N ARG A 80 5.71 -0.83 1.11
CA ARG A 80 4.92 0.09 1.94
C ARG A 80 3.45 -0.27 2.01
N ALA A 81 2.85 -0.59 0.88
CA ALA A 81 1.46 -1.01 0.80
C ALA A 81 1.25 -2.33 1.55
N ILE A 82 2.13 -3.32 1.33
CA ILE A 82 2.12 -4.59 2.08
C ILE A 82 2.19 -4.34 3.58
N LEU A 83 3.10 -3.47 4.04
CA LEU A 83 3.22 -3.16 5.47
C LEU A 83 1.97 -2.51 6.05
N ALA A 84 1.38 -1.54 5.35
CA ALA A 84 0.17 -0.87 5.81
C ALA A 84 -1.00 -1.86 5.94
N LEU A 85 -1.21 -2.69 4.91
CA LEU A 85 -2.28 -3.69 4.90
C LEU A 85 -2.05 -4.79 5.94
N LEU A 86 -0.84 -5.33 6.05
CA LEU A 86 -0.50 -6.31 7.09
C LEU A 86 -0.69 -5.75 8.49
N SER A 87 -0.27 -4.50 8.72
CA SER A 87 -0.46 -3.84 10.01
C SER A 87 -1.95 -3.68 10.34
N PHE A 88 -2.79 -3.35 9.37
CA PHE A 88 -4.24 -3.27 9.55
C PHE A 88 -4.83 -4.64 9.92
N ILE A 89 -4.43 -5.70 9.21
CA ILE A 89 -4.95 -7.07 9.40
C ILE A 89 -4.55 -7.59 10.79
N LEU A 90 -3.24 -7.58 11.07
CA LEU A 90 -2.63 -8.24 12.22
C LEU A 90 -2.70 -7.44 13.52
N MET A 91 -2.87 -6.12 13.46
CA MET A 91 -2.85 -5.26 14.65
C MET A 91 -4.18 -4.50 14.81
N PRO A 92 -5.17 -5.04 15.53
CA PRO A 92 -6.47 -4.38 15.70
C PRO A 92 -6.40 -2.91 16.13
N LYS A 93 -5.44 -2.56 16.99
CA LYS A 93 -5.21 -1.20 17.49
C LYS A 93 -4.83 -0.16 16.42
N THR A 94 -4.31 -0.58 15.26
CA THR A 94 -3.91 0.33 14.18
C THR A 94 -5.03 0.55 13.16
N ARG A 95 -6.07 -0.29 13.14
CA ARG A 95 -7.12 -0.28 12.12
C ARG A 95 -7.78 1.08 11.94
N LYS A 96 -8.19 1.74 13.03
CA LYS A 96 -8.82 3.06 12.96
C LYS A 96 -7.93 4.09 12.26
N LYS A 97 -6.62 4.05 12.51
CA LYS A 97 -5.64 4.97 11.92
C LYS A 97 -5.31 4.60 10.47
N LEU A 98 -5.31 3.32 10.15
CA LEU A 98 -4.98 2.79 8.84
C LEU A 98 -6.19 2.62 7.93
N ASN A 99 -7.42 2.88 8.39
CA ASN A 99 -8.63 2.64 7.61
C ASN A 99 -8.62 3.42 6.30
N THR A 100 -8.43 4.74 6.37
CA THR A 100 -8.38 5.62 5.20
C THR A 100 -7.26 5.22 4.24
N VAL A 101 -6.06 4.94 4.77
CA VAL A 101 -4.89 4.56 3.96
C VAL A 101 -5.08 3.18 3.32
N GLY A 102 -5.58 2.21 4.08
CA GLY A 102 -5.86 0.87 3.61
C GLY A 102 -6.95 0.84 2.56
N SER A 103 -7.99 1.66 2.73
CA SER A 103 -9.08 1.82 1.76
C SER A 103 -8.58 2.44 0.47
N PHE A 104 -7.79 3.50 0.54
CA PHE A 104 -7.15 4.10 -0.64
C PHE A 104 -6.26 3.10 -1.38
N ILE A 105 -5.36 2.41 -0.66
CA ILE A 105 -4.45 1.41 -1.23
C ILE A 105 -5.27 0.30 -1.89
N SER A 106 -6.32 -0.16 -1.24
CA SER A 106 -7.04 -1.35 -1.68
C SER A 106 -8.05 -1.06 -2.76
N ASN A 107 -8.51 0.18 -2.96
CA ASN A 107 -9.45 0.60 -4.00
C ASN A 107 -8.70 1.38 -5.08
N ALA A 108 -8.87 2.71 -5.13
CA ALA A 108 -8.33 3.60 -6.18
C ALA A 108 -6.87 3.29 -6.59
N TRP A 109 -5.97 3.05 -5.63
CA TRP A 109 -4.58 2.71 -5.98
C TRP A 109 -4.45 1.32 -6.60
N ALA A 110 -5.10 0.31 -6.04
CA ALA A 110 -5.01 -1.06 -6.53
C ALA A 110 -5.69 -1.25 -7.88
N ASP A 111 -6.84 -0.62 -8.12
CA ASP A 111 -7.54 -0.70 -9.41
C ASP A 111 -6.63 -0.15 -10.52
N HIS A 112 -6.01 1.01 -10.30
CA HIS A 112 -5.03 1.55 -11.23
C HIS A 112 -3.73 0.71 -11.31
N TRP A 113 -3.14 0.32 -10.17
CA TRP A 113 -1.84 -0.36 -10.11
C TRP A 113 -1.86 -1.77 -10.73
N PHE A 114 -2.99 -2.44 -10.65
CA PHE A 114 -3.20 -3.81 -11.14
C PHE A 114 -4.08 -3.88 -12.40
N ALA A 115 -4.48 -2.73 -12.97
CA ALA A 115 -5.12 -2.67 -14.28
C ALA A 115 -4.26 -3.36 -15.35
N ASP A 116 -4.87 -3.71 -16.48
CA ASP A 116 -4.22 -4.32 -17.65
C ASP A 116 -3.24 -3.37 -18.38
N GLN A 117 -2.92 -2.24 -17.75
CA GLN A 117 -1.93 -1.24 -18.14
C GLN A 117 -2.25 -0.53 -19.47
N LYS A 118 -3.51 -0.64 -19.92
CA LYS A 118 -4.10 0.25 -20.92
C LYS A 118 -4.60 1.53 -20.23
N TYR A 119 -4.66 2.62 -20.98
CA TYR A 119 -5.27 3.83 -20.45
C TYR A 119 -6.77 3.59 -20.24
N CYS A 120 -7.24 3.78 -19.02
CA CYS A 120 -8.65 3.77 -18.66
C CYS A 120 -8.97 5.11 -18.00
N ILE A 121 -9.78 5.94 -18.67
CA ILE A 121 -10.16 7.26 -18.16
C ILE A 121 -10.85 7.18 -16.79
N ASN A 122 -11.66 6.14 -16.56
CA ASN A 122 -12.40 5.96 -15.32
C ASN A 122 -11.46 5.68 -14.14
N ASP A 123 -10.57 4.70 -14.27
CA ASP A 123 -9.57 4.36 -13.22
C ASP A 123 -8.70 5.59 -12.89
N ASP A 124 -8.44 6.39 -13.90
CA ASP A 124 -7.64 7.59 -13.84
C ASP A 124 -8.34 8.77 -13.15
N GLU A 125 -9.63 8.96 -13.39
CA GLU A 125 -10.47 9.94 -12.72
C GLU A 125 -10.70 9.56 -11.26
N GLU A 126 -10.97 8.28 -10.98
CA GLU A 126 -11.11 7.76 -9.61
C GLU A 126 -9.82 7.95 -8.80
N LEU A 127 -8.65 7.69 -9.40
CA LEU A 127 -7.37 7.93 -8.76
C LEU A 127 -7.13 9.43 -8.50
N GLU A 128 -7.45 10.31 -9.46
CA GLU A 128 -7.33 11.75 -9.25
C GLU A 128 -8.27 12.27 -8.17
N GLU A 129 -9.53 11.84 -8.16
CA GLU A 129 -10.52 12.21 -7.16
C GLU A 129 -10.06 11.78 -5.76
N ALA A 130 -9.60 10.53 -5.61
CA ALA A 130 -9.07 10.03 -4.36
C ALA A 130 -7.82 10.79 -3.87
N LEU A 131 -7.08 11.40 -4.80
CA LEU A 131 -5.88 12.19 -4.51
C LEU A 131 -6.14 13.69 -4.32
N GLN A 132 -7.36 14.18 -4.58
CA GLN A 132 -7.71 15.61 -4.39
C GLN A 132 -7.32 16.18 -3.01
N PRO A 133 -7.48 15.45 -1.89
CA PRO A 133 -7.07 15.97 -0.58
C PRO A 133 -5.54 16.05 -0.37
N TYR A 134 -4.75 15.58 -1.34
CA TYR A 134 -3.31 15.37 -1.22
C TYR A 134 -2.56 16.04 -2.39
N ASP A 135 -2.54 17.38 -2.42
CA ASP A 135 -1.97 18.20 -3.51
C ASP A 135 -0.64 17.71 -4.09
N SER A 136 0.29 17.29 -3.22
CA SER A 136 1.62 16.84 -3.65
C SER A 136 1.60 15.44 -4.28
N ALA A 137 0.68 14.56 -3.88
CA ALA A 137 0.48 13.26 -4.51
C ALA A 137 -0.30 13.39 -5.84
N LEU A 138 -1.27 14.31 -5.90
CA LEU A 138 -2.06 14.63 -7.09
C LEU A 138 -1.23 15.27 -8.22
N ALA A 139 -0.22 16.06 -7.87
CA ALA A 139 0.62 16.76 -8.85
C ALA A 139 1.36 15.81 -9.81
N CYS A 140 1.62 14.57 -9.39
CA CYS A 140 2.44 13.66 -10.19
C CYS A 140 1.69 12.87 -11.26
N PRO A 141 0.52 12.24 -10.98
CA PRO A 141 -0.35 11.73 -12.04
C PRO A 141 -0.58 12.82 -13.10
N ARG A 142 -0.89 14.06 -12.69
CA ARG A 142 -1.10 15.18 -13.62
C ARG A 142 0.12 15.53 -14.46
N ARG A 143 1.32 15.52 -13.89
CA ARG A 143 2.55 15.90 -14.60
C ARG A 143 3.02 14.84 -15.58
N HIS A 144 2.78 13.58 -15.28
CA HIS A 144 3.45 12.51 -15.99
C HIS A 144 2.50 11.61 -16.78
N ARG A 145 1.19 11.57 -16.50
CA ARG A 145 0.20 10.77 -17.24
C ARG A 145 0.33 11.01 -18.75
N SER A 146 0.52 9.92 -19.48
CA SER A 146 0.29 9.87 -20.93
C SER A 146 -1.13 9.36 -21.19
N ARG A 147 -1.95 10.17 -21.87
CA ARG A 147 -3.30 9.78 -22.32
C ARG A 147 -3.29 8.96 -23.62
N GLU A 148 -2.11 8.73 -24.19
CA GLU A 148 -1.94 7.98 -25.43
C GLU A 148 -1.57 6.54 -25.13
N ASP A 149 -2.24 5.57 -25.77
CA ASP A 149 -1.88 4.16 -25.67
C ASP A 149 -0.42 3.90 -26.00
N SER A 150 0.17 2.94 -25.31
CA SER A 150 1.54 2.53 -25.61
C SER A 150 1.56 2.03 -27.05
N ILE A 151 2.42 2.65 -27.87
CA ILE A 151 2.61 2.30 -29.29
C ILE A 151 2.99 0.82 -29.44
N ILE A 152 3.61 0.25 -28.41
CA ILE A 152 3.95 -1.16 -28.31
C ILE A 152 2.94 -1.80 -27.37
N ALA A 153 2.40 -2.97 -27.76
CA ALA A 153 1.48 -3.80 -26.97
C ALA A 153 2.19 -4.47 -25.78
N ILE A 154 2.76 -3.64 -24.91
CA ILE A 154 3.43 -4.01 -23.67
C ILE A 154 2.71 -3.32 -22.52
N PRO A 155 2.58 -4.02 -21.38
CA PRO A 155 2.03 -3.41 -20.18
C PRO A 155 2.87 -2.16 -19.75
N ARG A 156 2.23 -1.00 -19.50
CA ARG A 156 2.88 0.22 -18.94
C ARG A 156 3.36 0.07 -17.50
N SER A 157 4.66 0.30 -17.26
CA SER A 157 5.22 0.39 -15.90
C SER A 157 4.61 1.56 -15.11
N ASN A 158 4.31 1.34 -13.83
CA ASN A 158 3.75 2.32 -12.87
C ASN A 158 4.70 3.49 -12.47
N GLN A 159 5.45 4.02 -13.43
CA GLN A 159 6.41 5.12 -13.24
C GLN A 159 5.79 6.38 -12.62
N TYR A 160 4.49 6.61 -12.81
CA TYR A 160 3.80 7.79 -12.27
C TYR A 160 3.51 7.67 -10.77
N CYS A 161 3.08 6.50 -10.29
CA CYS A 161 2.97 6.24 -8.86
C CYS A 161 4.35 6.31 -8.17
N GLU A 162 5.39 5.78 -8.82
CA GLU A 162 6.75 5.81 -8.28
C GLU A 162 7.30 7.24 -8.17
N ARG A 163 7.06 8.09 -9.18
CA ARG A 163 7.51 9.50 -9.19
C ARG A 163 6.72 10.39 -8.23
N ALA A 164 5.44 10.10 -7.97
CA ALA A 164 4.57 10.91 -7.11
C ALA A 164 5.10 11.03 -5.70
N MET A 165 5.65 9.93 -5.25
CA MET A 165 6.13 9.83 -3.92
C MET A 165 7.63 10.18 -3.79
N LYS A 166 8.40 10.22 -4.88
CA LYS A 166 9.74 10.80 -4.88
C LYS A 166 9.68 12.30 -4.56
N VAL A 167 8.71 13.01 -5.13
CA VAL A 167 8.42 14.42 -4.82
C VAL A 167 8.05 14.62 -3.34
N MET A 168 7.32 13.66 -2.74
CA MET A 168 7.00 13.67 -1.30
C MET A 168 8.23 13.47 -0.41
N GLN A 169 9.27 12.77 -0.87
CA GLN A 169 10.52 12.56 -0.12
C GLN A 169 11.43 13.78 -0.16
N GLU A 170 11.55 14.44 -1.32
CA GLU A 170 12.45 15.59 -1.52
C GLU A 170 12.03 16.83 -0.71
N LYS A 171 10.72 16.99 -0.45
CA LYS A 171 10.20 18.07 0.40
C LYS A 171 10.43 17.89 1.91
N HIS A 172 10.88 16.71 2.35
CA HIS A 172 11.11 16.41 3.78
C HIS A 172 12.49 15.77 4.02
N PRO A 173 13.60 16.52 3.82
CA PRO A 173 14.97 16.00 3.93
C PRO A 173 15.38 15.57 5.33
N ALA A 174 14.66 16.00 6.38
CA ALA A 174 14.86 15.54 7.76
C ALA A 174 14.63 14.03 7.93
N CYS A 175 13.92 13.39 7.00
CA CYS A 175 13.61 11.96 7.04
C CYS A 175 14.78 11.05 6.60
N MET A 176 15.89 11.62 6.13
CA MET A 176 17.06 10.87 5.64
C MET A 176 18.19 10.73 6.68
N LYS A 177 18.18 11.50 7.78
CA LYS A 177 19.36 11.65 8.66
C LYS A 177 19.33 10.91 10.00
N ASN A 178 18.20 10.37 10.45
CA ASN A 178 18.16 9.73 11.77
C ASN A 178 18.28 8.21 11.69
N SER A 179 19.53 7.74 11.69
CA SER A 179 19.92 6.36 12.03
C SER A 179 19.86 6.08 13.54
N ASN A 180 19.48 7.06 14.37
CA ASN A 180 19.26 6.88 15.79
C ASN A 180 17.92 7.48 16.19
N VAL A 181 16.92 6.64 16.46
CA VAL A 181 15.75 7.07 17.24
C VAL A 181 15.56 6.11 18.41
N SER A 182 16.21 6.53 19.50
CA SER A 182 15.80 6.28 20.86
C SER A 182 14.27 6.41 21.00
N LEU A 183 13.68 5.39 21.60
CA LEU A 183 12.31 5.37 22.09
C LEU A 183 12.04 6.61 22.95
N ARG A 184 11.21 7.55 22.47
CA ARG A 184 10.39 8.40 23.34
C ARG A 184 9.24 9.08 22.57
N ILE A 185 8.04 8.72 23.04
CA ILE A 185 6.86 9.57 23.23
C ILE A 185 5.79 9.55 22.13
N PHE A 186 4.65 8.98 22.52
CA PHE A 186 3.29 9.25 22.04
C PHE A 186 2.88 10.67 22.45
N TRP A 187 2.32 11.44 21.50
CA TRP A 187 1.33 12.52 21.63
C TRP A 187 1.36 13.44 22.88
N GLN A 188 1.65 14.72 22.63
CA GLN A 188 0.63 15.77 22.77
C GLN A 188 0.22 16.22 21.37
#